data_AF-A0ABD3QRP3-F1
#
_entry.id   AF-A0ABD3QRP3-F1
#
_cell.length_a   1.000
_cell.length_b   1.000
_cell.length_c   1.000
_cell.angle_alpha   90.00
_cell.angle_beta   90.00
_cell.angle_gamma   90.00
#
_symmetry.space_group_name_H-M   'P 1'
#
loop_
_entity.id
_entity.type
_entity.pdbx_description
1 polymer ?
#
loop_
_entity_poly.entity_id
_entity_poly.type
_entity_poly.pdbx_seq_one_letter_code
_entity_poly.pdbx_strand_id
1 'polypeptide(L)'
;MNILSSLVAISAVLSEFKCDAYTQNPARHPMATSPQNTRSSTSNRSTTKDDNITTRDVLSLSSIRSSLIRQEETIIFALIERAQFRRNEVVYEVGGVPGLGWPQGARLVSDGEGGGGELSFLDFMLIGTEVLHSAVRRYESPEEHAFFPHRIPTRTNSLSKLDYPELLSNSDALNSLNWNPILYEKYLNLVVPAIATKGDDEQYGSTVLADIAALQALSKRIHFGKFVAESKYRSDPEGFQRLVDAGDADGVMRLLTNEEVEEQVLTRARLKAATYGREPMLTALPKVKGGDEDSATAIIASAAAMAVVAACEAVQNQKEHDTKLKGKVDPAIIESIYRQLIIPMTKDIEVAYLFLRCGRDPPKDYAPDRMSVDVTALQSRNIS
;
A
#
# COMPACT_ATOMS: atom_id res chain seq x y z
N MET A 1 17.72 25.79 -50.79
CA MET A 1 17.77 24.36 -51.18
C MET A 1 18.97 23.75 -50.45
N ASN A 2 18.91 22.78 -49.54
CA ASN A 2 17.87 21.91 -49.00
C ASN A 2 18.32 21.54 -47.57
N ILE A 3 17.57 21.93 -46.54
CA ILE A 3 17.66 21.33 -45.18
C ILE A 3 16.26 20.96 -44.67
N LEU A 4 15.20 21.47 -45.30
CA LEU A 4 13.80 21.09 -45.06
C LEU A 4 13.38 19.74 -45.66
N SER A 5 14.27 19.04 -46.38
CA SER A 5 13.95 17.76 -47.04
C SER A 5 14.35 16.50 -46.25
N SER A 6 15.07 16.64 -45.13
CA SER A 6 15.49 15.49 -44.30
C SER A 6 14.70 15.32 -43.00
N LEU A 7 13.78 16.24 -42.67
CA LEU A 7 12.91 16.15 -41.48
C LEU A 7 11.57 15.43 -41.76
N VAL A 8 11.22 15.20 -43.02
CA VAL A 8 9.97 14.50 -43.40
C VAL A 8 10.15 12.97 -43.49
N ALA A 9 11.38 12.46 -43.56
CA ALA A 9 11.64 11.03 -43.72
C ALA A 9 11.77 10.22 -42.41
N ILE A 10 11.84 10.87 -41.25
CA ILE A 10 11.92 10.16 -39.94
C ILE A 10 10.55 10.03 -39.26
N SER A 11 9.53 10.74 -39.74
CA SER A 11 8.15 10.64 -39.21
C SER A 11 7.36 9.43 -39.72
N ALA A 12 7.94 8.57 -40.57
CA ALA A 12 7.21 7.51 -41.28
C ALA A 12 7.61 6.07 -40.90
N VAL A 13 8.43 5.85 -39.86
CA VAL A 13 8.89 4.49 -39.46
C VAL A 13 8.44 4.07 -38.04
N LEU A 14 7.60 4.87 -37.36
CA LEU A 14 7.10 4.54 -36.01
C LEU A 14 5.57 4.45 -35.92
N SER A 15 4.88 4.02 -36.99
CA SER A 15 3.43 3.87 -37.01
C SER A 15 2.91 2.46 -37.35
N GLU A 16 3.70 1.40 -37.15
CA GLU A 16 3.20 0.02 -37.29
C GLU A 16 3.82 -0.93 -36.25
N PHE A 17 3.38 -0.82 -35.00
CA PHE A 17 3.32 -1.94 -34.07
C PHE A 17 2.06 -1.79 -33.21
N LYS A 18 0.90 -2.06 -33.82
CA LYS A 18 -0.32 -2.39 -33.08
C LYS A 18 -0.17 -3.80 -32.53
N CYS A 19 -0.06 -3.92 -31.21
CA CYS A 19 -0.23 -5.19 -30.53
C CYS A 19 -1.75 -5.41 -30.37
N ASP A 20 -2.36 -6.11 -31.32
CA ASP A 20 -3.75 -6.54 -31.27
C ASP A 20 -3.87 -7.70 -30.26
N ALA A 21 -4.21 -7.37 -29.02
CA ALA A 21 -4.67 -8.35 -28.03
C ALA A 21 -5.77 -7.70 -27.21
N TYR A 22 -7.01 -7.70 -27.73
CA TYR A 22 -8.30 -7.68 -27.03
C TYR A 22 -9.41 -7.17 -27.98
N THR A 23 -9.69 -7.93 -29.03
CA THR A 23 -10.97 -7.84 -29.74
C THR A 23 -11.42 -9.23 -30.18
N GLN A 24 -12.12 -9.94 -29.29
CA GLN A 24 -13.00 -11.02 -29.70
C GLN A 24 -14.30 -10.93 -28.91
N ASN A 25 -15.32 -10.37 -29.54
CA ASN A 25 -16.70 -10.75 -29.29
C ASN A 25 -17.33 -11.06 -30.66
N PRO A 26 -17.57 -12.33 -31.03
CA PRO A 26 -18.19 -12.64 -32.29
C PRO A 26 -19.70 -12.74 -32.09
N ALA A 27 -20.47 -11.89 -32.76
CA ALA A 27 -21.88 -12.13 -32.97
C ALA A 27 -22.22 -12.03 -34.45
N ARG A 28 -22.92 -13.09 -34.91
CA ARG A 28 -23.73 -13.23 -36.13
C ARG A 28 -23.02 -13.82 -37.35
N HIS A 29 -23.21 -15.13 -37.53
CA HIS A 29 -23.22 -15.77 -38.84
C HIS A 29 -24.53 -15.46 -39.60
N PRO A 30 -24.53 -15.43 -40.95
CA PRO A 30 -25.73 -15.35 -41.76
C PRO A 30 -26.36 -16.73 -42.07
N MET A 31 -27.65 -16.70 -42.41
CA MET A 31 -28.57 -17.82 -42.68
C MET A 31 -28.17 -18.78 -43.81
N ALA A 32 -28.47 -20.08 -43.64
CA ALA A 32 -29.00 -20.94 -44.71
C ALA A 32 -29.79 -22.19 -44.18
N THR A 33 -31.07 -22.29 -44.58
CA THR A 33 -31.88 -23.46 -44.98
C THR A 33 -32.12 -24.70 -44.07
N SER A 34 -33.34 -24.77 -43.49
CA SER A 34 -34.40 -25.82 -43.40
C SER A 34 -34.08 -27.34 -43.20
N PRO A 35 -35.09 -28.22 -42.94
CA PRO A 35 -35.43 -28.69 -41.59
C PRO A 35 -35.38 -30.22 -41.41
N GLN A 36 -35.32 -30.71 -40.16
CA GLN A 36 -36.18 -31.78 -39.60
C GLN A 36 -35.54 -32.54 -38.42
N ASN A 37 -36.43 -32.83 -37.47
CA ASN A 37 -36.54 -34.03 -36.64
C ASN A 37 -35.99 -34.08 -35.20
N THR A 38 -36.98 -34.14 -34.31
CA THR A 38 -37.05 -34.61 -32.92
C THR A 38 -35.98 -35.59 -32.43
N ARG A 39 -35.42 -35.32 -31.23
CA ARG A 39 -35.58 -36.14 -30.01
C ARG A 39 -34.74 -35.62 -28.84
N SER A 40 -35.34 -35.70 -27.66
CA SER A 40 -34.83 -35.41 -26.32
C SER A 40 -33.51 -36.10 -25.99
N SER A 41 -32.54 -35.34 -25.48
CA SER A 41 -31.53 -35.87 -24.57
C SER A 41 -31.19 -34.83 -23.50
N THR A 42 -31.52 -35.20 -22.26
CA THR A 42 -31.21 -34.47 -21.04
C THR A 42 -29.71 -34.48 -20.82
N SER A 43 -29.02 -33.38 -21.10
CA SER A 43 -27.62 -33.18 -20.77
C SER A 43 -27.53 -32.22 -19.58
N ASN A 44 -27.27 -32.78 -18.40
CA ASN A 44 -26.87 -32.07 -17.19
C ASN A 44 -25.74 -31.09 -17.49
N ARG A 45 -26.07 -29.81 -17.69
CA ARG A 45 -25.08 -28.73 -17.70
C ARG A 45 -24.82 -28.33 -16.26
N SER A 46 -23.89 -29.04 -15.62
CA SER A 46 -23.12 -28.51 -14.50
C SER A 46 -22.46 -27.22 -14.97
N THR A 47 -23.11 -26.09 -14.71
CA THR A 47 -22.51 -24.78 -14.90
C THR A 47 -21.56 -24.57 -13.73
N THR A 48 -20.27 -24.85 -13.95
CA THR A 48 -19.20 -24.23 -13.18
C THR A 48 -19.37 -22.73 -13.39
N LYS A 49 -20.02 -22.04 -12.44
CA LYS A 49 -19.98 -20.59 -12.35
C LYS A 49 -18.51 -20.21 -12.28
N ASP A 50 -18.05 -19.40 -13.22
CA ASP A 50 -16.70 -18.85 -13.18
C ASP A 50 -16.48 -18.20 -11.79
N ASP A 51 -15.47 -18.67 -11.06
CA ASP A 51 -15.01 -18.16 -9.75
C ASP A 51 -14.33 -16.77 -9.88
N ASN A 52 -14.81 -15.94 -10.80
CA ASN A 52 -14.24 -14.62 -11.05
C ASN A 52 -14.70 -13.67 -9.93
N ILE A 53 -13.77 -13.35 -9.03
CA ILE A 53 -13.92 -12.33 -8.01
C ILE A 53 -13.93 -10.96 -8.69
N THR A 54 -14.96 -10.14 -8.44
CA THR A 54 -15.05 -8.78 -8.98
C THR A 54 -14.40 -7.75 -8.06
N THR A 55 -14.09 -6.56 -8.57
CA THR A 55 -13.64 -5.41 -7.76
C THR A 55 -14.61 -5.10 -6.62
N ARG A 56 -15.91 -5.35 -6.80
CA ARG A 56 -16.93 -5.15 -5.76
C ARG A 56 -16.78 -6.14 -4.60
N ASP A 57 -16.42 -7.39 -4.90
CA ASP A 57 -16.27 -8.44 -3.90
C ASP A 57 -15.00 -8.23 -3.05
N VAL A 58 -13.88 -7.85 -3.68
CA VAL A 58 -12.61 -7.59 -3.00
C VAL A 58 -12.70 -6.41 -2.03
N LEU A 59 -13.45 -5.36 -2.40
CA LEU A 59 -13.53 -4.12 -1.63
C LEU A 59 -14.72 -4.10 -0.65
N SER A 60 -15.48 -5.19 -0.50
CA SER A 60 -16.62 -5.25 0.41
C SER A 60 -16.24 -5.07 1.89
N LEU A 61 -17.16 -4.54 2.72
CA LEU A 61 -16.89 -4.32 4.16
C LEU A 61 -16.52 -5.62 4.91
N SER A 62 -17.06 -6.76 4.48
CA SER A 62 -16.74 -8.08 5.04
C SER A 62 -15.30 -8.53 4.75
N SER A 63 -14.62 -7.97 3.74
CA SER A 63 -13.23 -8.29 3.41
C SER A 63 -12.20 -7.41 4.15
N ILE A 64 -12.63 -6.33 4.81
CA ILE A 64 -11.74 -5.31 5.44
C ILE A 64 -10.73 -5.98 6.36
N ARG A 65 -11.17 -6.89 7.25
CA ARG A 65 -10.28 -7.54 8.21
C ARG A 65 -9.15 -8.31 7.51
N SER A 66 -9.48 -9.09 6.49
CA SER A 66 -8.49 -9.86 5.73
C SER A 66 -7.54 -8.94 4.94
N SER A 67 -8.06 -7.85 4.36
CA SER A 67 -7.25 -6.86 3.66
C SER A 67 -6.26 -6.17 4.62
N LEU A 68 -6.69 -5.78 5.81
CA LEU A 68 -5.84 -5.17 6.85
C LEU A 68 -4.70 -6.09 7.30
N ILE A 69 -4.98 -7.38 7.49
CA ILE A 69 -3.96 -8.37 7.86
C ILE A 69 -2.92 -8.54 6.74
N ARG A 70 -3.37 -8.56 5.48
CA ARG A 70 -2.46 -8.67 4.32
C ARG A 70 -1.60 -7.41 4.16
N GLN A 71 -2.19 -6.23 4.30
CA GLN A 71 -1.46 -4.96 4.25
C GLN A 71 -0.43 -4.86 5.37
N GLU A 72 -0.73 -5.41 6.55
CA GLU A 72 0.23 -5.50 7.66
C GLU A 72 1.47 -6.31 7.28
N GLU A 73 1.31 -7.46 6.62
CA GLU A 73 2.44 -8.25 6.12
C GLU A 73 3.25 -7.49 5.07
N THR A 74 2.57 -6.84 4.12
CA THR A 74 3.23 -6.04 3.09
C THR A 74 4.11 -4.94 3.69
N ILE A 75 3.63 -4.24 4.72
CA ILE A 75 4.41 -3.20 5.41
C ILE A 75 5.63 -3.81 6.09
N ILE A 76 5.45 -4.90 6.84
CA ILE A 76 6.56 -5.53 7.57
C ILE A 76 7.66 -5.97 6.59
N PHE A 77 7.30 -6.62 5.48
CA PHE A 77 8.27 -7.00 4.46
C PHE A 77 8.95 -5.78 3.83
N ALA A 78 8.19 -4.74 3.44
CA ALA A 78 8.77 -3.55 2.84
C ALA A 78 9.78 -2.85 3.77
N LEU A 79 9.50 -2.79 5.08
CA LEU A 79 10.41 -2.22 6.07
C LEU A 79 11.66 -3.10 6.29
N ILE A 80 11.51 -4.43 6.29
CA ILE A 80 12.65 -5.37 6.38
C ILE A 80 13.54 -5.27 5.15
N GLU A 81 12.95 -5.13 3.96
CA GLU A 81 13.69 -4.95 2.69
C GLU A 81 14.42 -3.60 2.68
N ARG A 82 13.77 -2.51 3.11
CA ARG A 82 14.44 -1.21 3.21
C ARG A 82 15.63 -1.24 4.17
N ALA A 83 15.53 -1.98 5.26
CA ALA A 83 16.59 -2.11 6.25
C ALA A 83 17.81 -2.93 5.77
N GLN A 84 17.75 -3.58 4.59
CA GLN A 84 18.93 -4.23 4.01
C GLN A 84 20.00 -3.22 3.57
N PHE A 85 19.60 -1.98 3.29
CA PHE A 85 20.48 -0.91 2.84
C PHE A 85 20.82 0.06 3.97
N ARG A 86 21.97 0.73 3.85
CA ARG A 86 22.33 1.87 4.70
C ARG A 86 21.33 3.01 4.53
N ARG A 87 21.48 4.02 5.40
CA ARG A 87 20.63 5.20 5.35
C ARG A 87 20.75 5.96 4.02
N ASN A 88 21.96 6.04 3.44
CA ASN A 88 22.18 6.64 2.11
C ASN A 88 21.57 8.06 2.00
N GLU A 89 21.93 8.95 2.95
CA GLU A 89 21.31 10.29 3.12
C GLU A 89 21.23 11.10 1.81
N VAL A 90 22.22 10.95 0.93
CA VAL A 90 22.32 11.63 -0.37
C VAL A 90 21.07 11.45 -1.25
N VAL A 91 20.31 10.35 -1.08
CA VAL A 91 19.10 10.10 -1.89
C VAL A 91 17.91 10.94 -1.46
N TYR A 92 17.93 11.50 -0.25
CA TYR A 92 16.89 12.35 0.32
C TYR A 92 17.22 13.84 0.19
N GLU A 93 18.47 14.18 -0.12
CA GLU A 93 18.92 15.56 -0.30
C GLU A 93 18.55 16.08 -1.70
N VAL A 94 17.95 17.28 -1.74
CA VAL A 94 17.67 17.97 -3.00
C VAL A 94 18.98 18.28 -3.71
N GLY A 95 19.13 17.78 -4.95
CA GLY A 95 20.39 17.91 -5.69
C GLY A 95 21.52 17.01 -5.18
N GLY A 96 21.27 16.13 -4.20
CA GLY A 96 22.29 15.23 -3.64
C GLY A 96 22.86 14.27 -4.69
N VAL A 97 22.00 13.74 -5.58
CA VAL A 97 22.42 12.94 -6.74
C VAL A 97 22.37 13.82 -7.99
N PRO A 98 23.51 14.14 -8.63
CA PRO A 98 23.53 15.03 -9.78
C PRO A 98 22.97 14.38 -11.05
N GLY A 99 22.41 15.19 -11.94
CA GLY A 99 22.02 14.76 -13.29
C GLY A 99 20.70 14.00 -13.40
N LEU A 100 19.88 13.97 -12.33
CA LEU A 100 18.54 13.34 -12.37
C LEU A 100 17.60 14.02 -13.37
N GLY A 101 17.67 15.35 -13.48
CA GLY A 101 16.75 16.13 -14.31
C GLY A 101 15.31 16.09 -13.76
N TRP A 102 14.34 15.92 -14.65
CA TRP A 102 12.91 15.94 -14.30
C TRP A 102 12.21 14.65 -14.75
N PRO A 103 11.33 14.04 -13.93
CA PRO A 103 10.62 12.81 -14.31
C PRO A 103 9.76 13.02 -15.56
N GLN A 104 9.90 12.13 -16.54
CA GLN A 104 9.16 12.24 -17.79
C GLN A 104 7.64 12.11 -17.55
N GLY A 105 6.86 13.02 -18.13
CA GLY A 105 5.40 13.03 -18.02
C GLY A 105 4.86 13.67 -16.73
N ALA A 106 5.74 14.03 -15.77
CA ALA A 106 5.34 14.80 -14.60
C ALA A 106 5.03 16.25 -14.98
N ARG A 107 3.99 16.81 -14.36
CA ARG A 107 3.61 18.22 -14.52
C ARG A 107 4.64 19.12 -13.87
N LEU A 108 5.09 20.12 -14.62
CA LEU A 108 5.86 21.23 -14.08
C LEU A 108 4.96 22.07 -13.17
N VAL A 109 5.42 22.29 -11.95
CA VAL A 109 4.79 23.24 -11.03
C VAL A 109 5.56 24.54 -11.17
N SER A 110 4.87 25.59 -11.62
CA SER A 110 5.48 26.90 -11.82
C SER A 110 5.56 27.63 -10.48
N ASP A 111 6.53 27.30 -9.63
CA ASP A 111 6.76 28.00 -8.35
C ASP A 111 7.57 29.31 -8.52
N GLY A 112 7.38 30.01 -9.65
CA GLY A 112 8.13 31.21 -10.01
C GLY A 112 9.47 30.91 -10.72
N GLU A 113 9.76 31.74 -11.73
CA GLU A 113 10.94 31.80 -12.61
C GLU A 113 11.84 30.55 -12.73
N GLY A 114 11.54 29.72 -13.76
CA GLY A 114 12.59 29.03 -14.52
C GLY A 114 12.82 27.54 -14.23
N GLY A 115 11.88 26.68 -14.64
CA GLY A 115 12.12 25.23 -14.83
C GLY A 115 12.12 24.43 -13.53
N GLY A 116 11.54 23.23 -13.56
CA GLY A 116 11.34 22.40 -12.36
C GLY A 116 12.62 22.30 -11.53
N GLY A 117 12.55 22.80 -10.29
CA GLY A 117 13.70 22.84 -9.39
C GLY A 117 14.32 21.45 -9.19
N GLU A 118 15.56 21.43 -8.70
CA GLU A 118 16.25 20.18 -8.36
C GLU A 118 15.38 19.34 -7.39
N LEU A 119 15.44 18.02 -7.55
CA LEU A 119 14.71 17.05 -6.74
C LEU A 119 15.71 16.20 -5.97
N SER A 120 15.26 15.63 -4.84
CA SER A 120 15.95 14.49 -4.26
C SER A 120 15.81 13.27 -5.16
N PHE A 121 16.68 12.27 -5.01
CA PHE A 121 16.56 11.05 -5.79
C PHE A 121 15.27 10.29 -5.47
N LEU A 122 14.86 10.29 -4.20
CA LEU A 122 13.56 9.75 -3.79
C LEU A 122 12.40 10.47 -4.46
N ASP A 123 12.36 11.80 -4.45
CA ASP A 123 11.27 12.57 -5.07
C ASP A 123 11.20 12.29 -6.58
N PHE A 124 12.35 12.31 -7.26
CA PHE A 124 12.43 12.02 -8.70
C PHE A 124 11.82 10.65 -9.03
N MET A 125 12.23 9.60 -8.32
CA MET A 125 11.76 8.24 -8.56
C MET A 125 10.31 8.03 -8.14
N LEU A 126 9.90 8.59 -7.01
CA LEU A 126 8.54 8.47 -6.50
C LEU A 126 7.57 9.17 -7.47
N ILE A 127 7.82 10.42 -7.85
CA ILE A 127 7.02 11.15 -8.85
C ILE A 127 6.93 10.38 -10.16
N GLY A 128 8.07 9.90 -10.70
CA GLY A 128 8.08 9.12 -11.94
C GLY A 128 7.22 7.85 -11.83
N THR A 129 7.29 7.16 -10.69
CA THR A 129 6.46 5.99 -10.38
C THR A 129 4.98 6.35 -10.32
N GLU A 130 4.62 7.47 -9.70
CA GLU A 130 3.23 7.91 -9.62
C GLU A 130 2.67 8.32 -10.99
N VAL A 131 3.48 8.96 -11.83
CA VAL A 131 3.11 9.26 -13.21
C VAL A 131 2.80 7.97 -13.97
N LEU A 132 3.69 6.98 -13.89
CA LEU A 132 3.47 5.67 -14.53
C LEU A 132 2.20 4.99 -14.01
N HIS A 133 2.00 4.96 -12.69
CA HIS A 133 0.83 4.35 -12.07
C HIS A 133 -0.49 5.09 -12.35
N SER A 134 -0.44 6.41 -12.52
CA SER A 134 -1.60 7.20 -12.96
C SER A 134 -2.03 6.82 -14.38
N ALA A 135 -1.09 6.47 -15.25
CA ALA A 135 -1.37 6.05 -16.62
C ALA A 135 -2.12 4.72 -16.69
N VAL A 136 -2.19 3.98 -15.58
CA VAL A 136 -3.00 2.76 -15.43
C VAL A 136 -4.14 2.90 -14.40
N ARG A 137 -4.47 4.14 -14.01
CA ARG A 137 -5.59 4.51 -13.12
C ARG A 137 -5.45 4.08 -11.66
N ARG A 138 -4.22 3.85 -11.17
CA ARG A 138 -4.00 3.46 -9.77
C ARG A 138 -4.71 4.41 -8.80
N TYR A 139 -4.50 5.71 -8.97
CA TYR A 139 -5.06 6.76 -8.11
C TYR A 139 -6.53 7.13 -8.42
N GLU A 140 -7.20 6.41 -9.34
CA GLU A 140 -8.67 6.42 -9.42
C GLU A 140 -9.29 5.44 -8.41
N SER A 141 -8.49 4.53 -7.83
CA SER A 141 -8.93 3.63 -6.76
C SER A 141 -9.13 4.39 -5.45
N PRO A 142 -10.22 4.14 -4.70
CA PRO A 142 -10.44 4.76 -3.39
C PRO A 142 -9.42 4.33 -2.32
N GLU A 143 -8.66 3.25 -2.57
CA GLU A 143 -7.60 2.75 -1.67
C GLU A 143 -6.23 3.41 -1.88
N GLU A 144 -6.03 4.17 -2.97
CA GLU A 144 -4.70 4.59 -3.40
C GLU A 144 -4.58 6.13 -3.40
N HIS A 145 -3.58 6.64 -2.68
CA HIS A 145 -3.35 8.08 -2.50
C HIS A 145 -1.95 8.44 -3.02
N ALA A 146 -1.87 9.42 -3.90
CA ALA A 146 -0.60 9.91 -4.43
C ALA A 146 0.15 10.78 -3.42
N PHE A 147 1.48 10.70 -3.39
CA PHE A 147 2.32 11.61 -2.61
C PHE A 147 2.45 12.99 -3.27
N PHE A 148 2.47 13.04 -4.60
CA PHE A 148 2.60 14.26 -5.40
C PHE A 148 1.43 14.43 -6.38
N PRO A 149 0.18 14.51 -5.91
CA PRO A 149 -1.00 14.56 -6.79
C PRO A 149 -0.98 15.72 -7.78
N HIS A 150 -0.37 16.85 -7.40
CA HIS A 150 -0.23 18.03 -8.24
C HIS A 150 0.80 17.86 -9.38
N ARG A 151 1.71 16.88 -9.28
CA ARG A 151 2.73 16.56 -10.30
C ARG A 151 2.30 15.47 -11.26
N ILE A 152 1.17 14.80 -11.00
CA ILE A 152 0.65 13.73 -11.84
C ILE A 152 -0.20 14.32 -12.98
N PRO A 153 -0.07 13.84 -14.23
CA PRO A 153 -0.91 14.30 -15.33
C PRO A 153 -2.38 13.95 -15.08
N THR A 154 -3.29 14.90 -15.37
CA THR A 154 -4.73 14.59 -15.45
C THR A 154 -4.93 13.69 -16.66
N ARG A 155 -5.60 12.55 -16.42
CA ARG A 155 -6.09 11.55 -17.37
C ARG A 155 -5.78 11.83 -18.85
N THR A 156 -4.87 11.04 -19.40
CA THR A 156 -4.57 11.01 -20.85
C THR A 156 -4.84 9.64 -21.48
N ASN A 157 -5.29 8.64 -20.70
CA ASN A 157 -5.35 7.24 -21.14
C ASN A 157 -6.75 6.77 -21.61
N SER A 158 -6.75 5.75 -22.47
CA SER A 158 -7.93 5.15 -23.13
C SER A 158 -8.65 4.08 -22.30
N LEU A 159 -8.25 3.85 -21.04
CA LEU A 159 -8.84 2.78 -20.23
C LEU A 159 -10.27 3.15 -19.78
N SER A 160 -11.21 2.22 -19.95
CA SER A 160 -12.63 2.38 -19.59
C SER A 160 -12.82 2.46 -18.08
N LYS A 161 -13.50 3.49 -17.55
CA LYS A 161 -13.70 3.66 -16.09
C LYS A 161 -14.12 2.35 -15.41
N LEU A 162 -13.48 2.04 -14.28
CA LEU A 162 -13.89 0.92 -13.44
C LEU A 162 -15.09 1.37 -12.60
N ASP A 163 -16.08 0.49 -12.48
CA ASP A 163 -17.20 0.68 -11.55
C ASP A 163 -16.76 0.19 -10.16
N TYR A 164 -16.37 1.13 -9.31
CA TYR A 164 -16.10 0.83 -7.91
C TYR A 164 -17.43 0.77 -7.16
N PRO A 165 -17.62 -0.22 -6.27
CA PRO A 165 -18.78 -0.20 -5.38
C PRO A 165 -18.80 1.11 -4.57
N GLU A 166 -19.99 1.64 -4.28
CA GLU A 166 -20.21 2.81 -3.40
C GLU A 166 -19.88 2.45 -1.93
N LEU A 167 -18.60 2.25 -1.66
CA LEU A 167 -18.09 1.84 -0.36
C LEU A 167 -17.84 3.02 0.55
N LEU A 168 -17.42 4.14 -0.01
CA LEU A 168 -17.21 5.41 0.68
C LEU A 168 -18.25 6.42 0.20
N SER A 169 -18.56 7.42 1.02
CA SER A 169 -19.38 8.54 0.58
C SER A 169 -18.69 9.32 -0.55
N ASN A 170 -19.42 9.60 -1.63
CA ASN A 170 -18.94 10.21 -2.87
C ASN A 170 -18.71 11.74 -2.77
N SER A 171 -18.43 12.28 -1.59
CA SER A 171 -18.19 13.72 -1.46
C SER A 171 -16.77 14.10 -1.89
N ASP A 172 -16.63 15.22 -2.60
CA ASP A 172 -15.32 15.73 -3.04
C ASP A 172 -14.37 15.98 -1.87
N ALA A 173 -14.90 16.45 -0.73
CA ALA A 173 -14.14 16.68 0.50
C ALA A 173 -13.52 15.38 1.05
N LEU A 174 -14.23 14.25 1.00
CA LEU A 174 -13.72 12.95 1.45
C LEU A 174 -12.71 12.34 0.47
N ASN A 175 -12.91 12.58 -0.82
CA ASN A 175 -12.02 12.11 -1.87
C ASN A 175 -10.68 12.86 -1.88
N SER A 176 -10.65 14.13 -1.45
CA SER A 176 -9.44 14.95 -1.40
C SER A 176 -8.58 14.74 -0.14
N LEU A 177 -9.11 14.06 0.89
CA LEU A 177 -8.36 13.71 2.11
C LEU A 177 -7.11 12.88 1.80
N ASN A 178 -5.94 13.41 2.14
CA ASN A 178 -4.65 12.77 1.87
C ASN A 178 -3.56 13.18 2.90
N TRP A 179 -3.17 12.24 3.76
CA TRP A 179 -2.15 12.37 4.82
C TRP A 179 -0.74 12.03 4.35
N ASN A 180 -0.55 11.78 3.05
CA ASN A 180 0.78 11.52 2.52
C ASN A 180 1.83 12.60 2.83
N PRO A 181 1.53 13.91 2.90
CA PRO A 181 2.53 14.92 3.27
C PRO A 181 3.16 14.66 4.64
N ILE A 182 2.34 14.50 5.69
CA ILE A 182 2.84 14.21 7.04
C ILE A 182 3.42 12.80 7.15
N LEU A 183 2.87 11.82 6.43
CA LEU A 183 3.44 10.46 6.36
C LEU A 183 4.85 10.49 5.77
N TYR A 184 5.05 11.23 4.69
CA TYR A 184 6.34 11.36 4.00
C TYR A 184 7.39 11.96 4.94
N GLU A 185 7.04 13.05 5.63
CA GLU A 185 7.90 13.68 6.63
C GLU A 185 8.28 12.70 7.74
N LYS A 186 7.30 12.04 8.36
CA LYS A 186 7.53 11.10 9.48
C LYS A 186 8.29 9.86 9.02
N TYR A 187 8.08 9.40 7.80
CA TYR A 187 8.85 8.30 7.22
C TYR A 187 10.34 8.63 7.15
N LEU A 188 10.70 9.78 6.59
CA LEU A 188 12.09 10.20 6.46
C LEU A 188 12.75 10.54 7.81
N ASN A 189 12.00 11.20 8.70
CA ASN A 189 12.56 11.73 9.95
C ASN A 189 12.54 10.73 11.11
N LEU A 190 11.66 9.73 11.08
CA LEU A 190 11.50 8.77 12.19
C LEU A 190 11.71 7.32 11.74
N VAL A 191 11.06 6.90 10.65
CA VAL A 191 11.08 5.49 10.23
C VAL A 191 12.45 5.09 9.67
N VAL A 192 12.94 5.79 8.65
CA VAL A 192 14.25 5.49 8.02
C VAL A 192 15.38 5.48 9.06
N PRO A 193 15.53 6.48 9.96
CA PRO A 193 16.57 6.47 10.99
C PRO A 193 16.44 5.32 12.00
N ALA A 194 15.22 4.83 12.24
CA ALA A 194 14.97 3.74 13.19
C ALA A 194 15.25 2.35 12.60
N ILE A 195 15.06 2.16 11.29
CA ILE A 195 15.22 0.84 10.64
C ILE A 195 16.56 0.68 9.91
N ALA A 196 17.15 1.77 9.40
CA ALA A 196 18.36 1.72 8.58
C ALA A 196 19.60 2.13 9.35
N THR A 197 20.69 1.38 9.19
CA THR A 197 21.96 1.74 9.82
C THR A 197 22.57 2.96 9.13
N LYS A 198 23.06 3.93 9.91
CA LYS A 198 23.79 5.09 9.37
C LYS A 198 24.96 4.66 8.49
N GLY A 199 25.24 5.46 7.47
CA GLY A 199 26.33 5.28 6.52
C GLY A 199 25.84 5.31 5.09
N ASP A 200 26.76 4.97 4.20
CA ASP A 200 26.56 4.92 2.77
C ASP A 200 27.07 3.56 2.27
N ASP A 201 26.23 2.81 1.54
CA ASP A 201 26.62 1.58 0.85
C ASP A 201 26.51 1.69 -0.67
N GLU A 202 26.32 2.90 -1.20
CA GLU A 202 26.19 3.24 -2.62
C GLU A 202 24.98 2.59 -3.33
N GLN A 203 24.12 1.87 -2.62
CA GLN A 203 22.93 1.19 -3.18
C GLN A 203 21.73 2.14 -3.28
N TYR A 204 21.92 3.31 -3.90
CA TYR A 204 20.94 4.39 -3.95
C TYR A 204 19.64 3.98 -4.65
N GLY A 205 19.74 3.30 -5.81
CA GLY A 205 18.58 2.87 -6.58
C GLY A 205 17.72 1.87 -5.82
N SER A 206 18.35 0.86 -5.22
CA SER A 206 17.65 -0.15 -4.41
C SER A 206 17.04 0.45 -3.15
N THR A 207 17.74 1.40 -2.52
CA THR A 207 17.23 2.17 -1.38
C THR A 207 15.93 2.88 -1.72
N VAL A 208 15.94 3.67 -2.80
CA VAL A 208 14.78 4.46 -3.23
C VAL A 208 13.61 3.57 -3.67
N LEU A 209 13.87 2.45 -4.35
CA LEU A 209 12.81 1.49 -4.71
C LEU A 209 12.18 0.84 -3.46
N ALA A 210 12.98 0.50 -2.46
CA ALA A 210 12.48 -0.01 -1.19
C ALA A 210 11.68 1.06 -0.41
N ASP A 211 12.14 2.32 -0.44
CA ASP A 211 11.41 3.46 0.15
C ASP A 211 10.04 3.65 -0.51
N ILE A 212 9.97 3.61 -1.84
CA ILE A 212 8.70 3.72 -2.58
C ILE A 212 7.74 2.58 -2.20
N ALA A 213 8.24 1.35 -2.11
CA ALA A 213 7.42 0.20 -1.69
C ALA A 213 6.87 0.38 -0.26
N ALA A 214 7.70 0.82 0.68
CA ALA A 214 7.29 1.09 2.06
C ALA A 214 6.28 2.23 2.14
N LEU A 215 6.55 3.37 1.49
CA LEU A 215 5.67 4.54 1.46
C LEU A 215 4.30 4.22 0.87
N GLN A 216 4.24 3.48 -0.24
CA GLN A 216 2.97 3.06 -0.84
C GLN A 216 2.19 2.09 0.06
N ALA A 217 2.87 1.13 0.69
CA ALA A 217 2.24 0.19 1.62
C ALA A 217 1.69 0.90 2.86
N LEU A 218 2.47 1.82 3.44
CA LEU A 218 2.06 2.65 4.57
C LEU A 218 0.87 3.54 4.21
N SER A 219 0.95 4.25 3.08
CA SER A 219 -0.10 5.13 2.59
C SER A 219 -1.42 4.38 2.45
N LYS A 220 -1.42 3.24 1.76
CA LYS A 220 -2.60 2.39 1.58
C LYS A 220 -3.20 1.96 2.92
N ARG A 221 -2.37 1.51 3.87
CA ARG A 221 -2.83 1.04 5.19
C ARG A 221 -3.41 2.12 6.06
N ILE A 222 -2.78 3.28 6.10
CA ILE A 222 -3.21 4.41 6.92
C ILE A 222 -4.53 4.96 6.36
N HIS A 223 -4.60 5.19 5.05
CA HIS A 223 -5.83 5.66 4.40
C HIS A 223 -6.95 4.62 4.36
N PHE A 224 -6.64 3.34 4.58
CA PHE A 224 -7.67 2.32 4.78
C PHE A 224 -8.60 2.61 5.97
N GLY A 225 -8.17 3.50 6.89
CA GLY A 225 -9.01 4.08 7.93
C GLY A 225 -10.32 4.67 7.40
N LYS A 226 -10.37 5.19 6.16
CA LYS A 226 -11.63 5.66 5.53
C LYS A 226 -12.71 4.57 5.46
N PHE A 227 -12.32 3.36 5.08
CA PHE A 227 -13.25 2.22 4.98
C PHE A 227 -13.67 1.71 6.36
N VAL A 228 -12.74 1.72 7.32
CA VAL A 228 -13.04 1.36 8.71
C VAL A 228 -14.01 2.36 9.33
N ALA A 229 -13.78 3.66 9.15
CA ALA A 229 -14.66 4.72 9.60
C ALA A 229 -16.06 4.59 8.99
N GLU A 230 -16.17 4.38 7.68
CA GLU A 230 -17.48 4.19 7.02
C GLU A 230 -18.21 2.93 7.50
N SER A 231 -17.50 1.84 7.76
CA SER A 231 -18.09 0.64 8.39
C SER A 231 -18.63 0.93 9.79
N LYS A 232 -17.89 1.69 10.61
CA LYS A 232 -18.32 2.10 11.95
C LYS A 232 -19.52 3.06 11.87
N TYR A 233 -19.45 4.06 11.00
CA TYR A 233 -20.53 5.02 10.76
C TYR A 233 -21.85 4.31 10.41
N ARG A 234 -21.82 3.36 9.47
CA ARG A 234 -23.01 2.59 9.07
C ARG A 234 -23.63 1.79 10.22
N SER A 235 -22.86 1.46 11.24
CA SER A 235 -23.33 0.69 12.40
C SER A 235 -24.03 1.56 13.45
N ASP A 236 -23.65 2.83 13.60
CA ASP A 236 -24.31 3.80 14.50
C ASP A 236 -24.27 5.23 13.92
N PRO A 237 -25.04 5.53 12.84
CA PRO A 237 -25.01 6.84 12.21
C PRO A 237 -25.44 7.96 13.17
N GLU A 238 -26.47 7.71 13.98
CA GLU A 238 -27.01 8.70 14.91
C GLU A 238 -26.03 9.03 16.04
N GLY A 239 -25.28 8.04 16.55
CA GLY A 239 -24.26 8.25 17.57
C GLY A 239 -23.14 9.16 17.09
N PHE A 240 -22.58 8.89 15.91
CA PHE A 240 -21.56 9.74 15.32
C PHE A 240 -22.10 11.13 14.99
N GLN A 241 -23.31 11.23 14.44
CA GLN A 241 -23.94 12.52 14.13
C GLN A 241 -24.08 13.38 15.39
N ARG A 242 -24.56 12.83 16.51
CA ARG A 242 -24.68 13.57 17.78
C ARG A 242 -23.33 14.12 18.28
N LEU A 243 -22.27 13.31 18.21
CA LEU A 243 -20.93 13.72 18.66
C LEU A 243 -20.34 14.81 17.77
N VAL A 244 -20.43 14.65 16.45
CA VAL A 244 -19.98 15.65 15.49
C VAL A 244 -20.79 16.95 15.63
N ASP A 245 -22.10 16.85 15.89
CA ASP A 245 -22.93 18.01 16.10
C ASP A 245 -22.57 18.82 17.36
N ALA A 246 -22.08 18.12 18.39
CA ALA A 246 -21.51 18.72 19.59
C ALA A 246 -20.06 19.20 19.41
N GLY A 247 -19.39 18.86 18.31
CA GLY A 247 -17.96 19.10 18.11
C GLY A 247 -17.06 18.24 19.01
N ASP A 248 -17.58 17.13 19.54
CA ASP A 248 -16.88 16.26 20.50
C ASP A 248 -15.95 15.26 19.78
N ALA A 249 -14.81 15.76 19.31
CA ALA A 249 -13.81 14.94 18.63
C ALA A 249 -13.21 13.85 19.54
N ASP A 250 -13.05 14.14 20.83
CA ASP A 250 -12.59 13.16 21.81
C ASP A 250 -13.61 12.04 21.99
N GLY A 251 -14.91 12.36 21.95
CA GLY A 251 -16.00 11.38 21.94
C GLY A 251 -15.95 10.47 20.73
N VAL A 252 -15.71 11.04 19.54
CA VAL A 252 -15.50 10.25 18.33
C VAL A 252 -14.29 9.33 18.50
N MET A 253 -13.15 9.85 18.96
CA MET A 253 -11.92 9.07 19.20
C MET A 253 -12.15 7.91 20.19
N ARG A 254 -12.92 8.15 21.27
CA ARG A 254 -13.29 7.11 22.24
C ARG A 254 -14.09 5.99 21.60
N LEU A 255 -15.08 6.32 20.74
CA LEU A 255 -15.86 5.29 20.03
C LEU A 255 -15.04 4.51 18.99
N LEU A 256 -14.02 5.14 18.42
CA LEU A 256 -13.13 4.49 17.45
C LEU A 256 -12.13 3.54 18.10
N THR A 257 -11.78 3.78 19.36
CA THR A 257 -10.69 3.08 20.07
C THR A 257 -11.16 1.75 20.63
N ASN A 258 -10.42 0.69 20.30
CA ASN A 258 -10.58 -0.63 20.92
C ASN A 258 -9.18 -1.11 21.33
N GLU A 259 -8.86 -0.91 22.61
CA GLU A 259 -7.53 -1.17 23.17
C GLU A 259 -7.12 -2.65 23.01
N GLU A 260 -8.05 -3.58 23.16
CA GLU A 260 -7.78 -5.01 22.99
C GLU A 260 -7.38 -5.33 21.54
N VAL A 261 -8.11 -4.78 20.57
CA VAL A 261 -7.79 -4.96 19.15
C VAL A 261 -6.46 -4.31 18.78
N GLU A 262 -6.15 -3.15 19.35
CA GLU A 262 -4.87 -2.46 19.14
C GLU A 262 -3.69 -3.27 19.68
N GLU A 263 -3.78 -3.78 20.91
CA GLU A 263 -2.72 -4.64 21.47
C GLU A 263 -2.58 -5.97 20.69
N GLN A 264 -3.67 -6.53 20.16
CA GLN A 264 -3.61 -7.69 19.26
C GLN A 264 -2.87 -7.37 17.96
N VAL A 265 -3.10 -6.20 17.35
CA VAL A 265 -2.37 -5.75 16.15
C VAL A 265 -0.88 -5.62 16.44
N LEU A 266 -0.53 -5.02 17.57
CA LEU A 266 0.87 -4.79 17.97
C LEU A 266 1.61 -6.09 18.27
N THR A 267 0.98 -6.98 19.04
CA THR A 267 1.50 -8.32 19.32
C THR A 267 1.72 -9.10 18.03
N ARG A 268 0.76 -9.06 17.10
CA ARG A 268 0.85 -9.76 15.82
C ARG A 268 1.94 -9.16 14.92
N ALA A 269 2.04 -7.84 14.83
CA ALA A 269 3.06 -7.17 14.03
C ALA A 269 4.47 -7.52 14.54
N ARG A 270 4.68 -7.51 15.87
CA ARG A 270 5.94 -7.91 16.49
C ARG A 270 6.29 -9.37 16.18
N LEU A 271 5.32 -10.29 16.33
CA LEU A 271 5.55 -11.72 16.09
C LEU A 271 5.88 -11.99 14.61
N LYS A 272 5.17 -11.33 13.69
CA LYS A 272 5.45 -11.42 12.25
C LYS A 272 6.83 -10.88 11.90
N ALA A 273 7.20 -9.71 12.41
CA ALA A 273 8.53 -9.15 12.22
C ALA A 273 9.63 -10.06 12.77
N ALA A 274 9.43 -10.66 13.94
CA ALA A 274 10.35 -11.63 14.53
C ALA A 274 10.48 -12.92 13.70
N THR A 275 9.43 -13.29 12.96
CA THR A 275 9.40 -14.47 12.10
C THR A 275 10.08 -14.18 10.75
N TYR A 276 9.72 -13.08 10.09
CA TYR A 276 10.21 -12.73 8.74
C TYR A 276 11.63 -12.17 8.75
N GLY A 277 12.06 -11.52 9.84
CA GLY A 277 13.39 -10.94 9.97
C GLY A 277 14.52 -11.96 10.21
N ARG A 278 14.19 -13.26 10.25
CA ARG A 278 15.15 -14.36 10.46
C ARG A 278 15.41 -15.06 9.13
N GLU A 279 16.68 -15.37 8.85
CA GLU A 279 17.00 -16.34 7.80
C GLU A 279 16.42 -17.70 8.20
N PRO A 280 15.68 -18.38 7.30
CA PRO A 280 15.26 -19.75 7.57
C PRO A 280 16.52 -20.61 7.77
N MET A 281 16.60 -21.33 8.89
CA MET A 281 17.67 -22.28 9.13
C MET A 281 17.61 -23.43 8.10
N LEU A 282 18.23 -23.25 6.94
CA LEU A 282 18.32 -24.23 5.85
C LEU A 282 19.02 -25.53 6.26
N THR A 283 19.69 -25.56 7.42
CA THR A 283 20.45 -26.71 7.94
C THR A 283 19.56 -27.86 8.43
N ALA A 284 18.26 -27.65 8.61
CA ALA A 284 17.33 -28.64 9.17
C ALA A 284 16.22 -29.09 8.20
N LEU A 285 16.31 -28.76 6.91
CA LEU A 285 15.36 -29.32 5.94
C LEU A 285 15.69 -30.81 5.72
N PRO A 286 14.76 -31.74 6.00
CA PRO A 286 14.97 -33.15 5.72
C PRO A 286 15.20 -33.32 4.21
N LYS A 287 16.28 -34.02 3.83
CA LYS A 287 16.53 -34.38 2.43
C LYS A 287 15.35 -35.20 1.91
N VAL A 288 14.54 -34.60 1.04
CA VAL A 288 13.40 -35.26 0.40
C VAL A 288 13.93 -36.40 -0.46
N LYS A 289 13.72 -37.64 -0.01
CA LYS A 289 13.67 -38.79 -0.93
C LYS A 289 12.27 -38.78 -1.53
N GLY A 290 12.20 -38.73 -2.86
CA GLY A 290 10.96 -38.56 -3.61
C GLY A 290 9.86 -39.54 -3.16
N GLY A 291 8.67 -38.99 -2.95
CA GLY A 291 7.45 -39.71 -2.60
C GLY A 291 6.35 -38.75 -2.13
N ASP A 292 5.35 -38.56 -3.01
CA ASP A 292 4.00 -37.99 -2.84
C ASP A 292 3.84 -36.51 -2.39
N GLU A 293 3.22 -35.72 -3.28
CA GLU A 293 2.99 -34.26 -3.18
C GLU A 293 2.15 -33.83 -1.96
N ASP A 294 1.28 -34.71 -1.45
CA ASP A 294 0.45 -34.44 -0.27
C ASP A 294 1.26 -34.38 1.03
N SER A 295 2.38 -35.11 1.08
CA SER A 295 3.30 -35.13 2.22
C SER A 295 4.12 -33.83 2.30
N ALA A 296 4.51 -33.28 1.15
CA ALA A 296 5.29 -32.04 1.08
C ALA A 296 4.51 -30.84 1.65
N THR A 297 3.21 -30.73 1.34
CA THR A 297 2.35 -29.65 1.83
C THR A 297 2.15 -29.73 3.34
N ALA A 298 1.92 -30.93 3.89
CA ALA A 298 1.80 -31.16 5.34
C ALA A 298 3.12 -30.89 6.08
N ILE A 299 4.27 -31.23 5.48
CA ILE A 299 5.59 -30.98 6.05
C ILE A 299 5.92 -29.48 6.02
N ILE A 300 5.59 -28.75 4.95
CA ILE A 300 5.79 -27.30 4.88
C ILE A 300 4.90 -26.57 5.90
N ALA A 301 3.64 -26.96 6.03
CA ALA A 301 2.74 -26.40 7.03
C ALA A 301 3.21 -26.69 8.47
N SER A 302 3.71 -27.91 8.72
CA SER A 302 4.31 -28.30 10.00
C SER A 302 5.60 -27.53 10.29
N ALA A 303 6.48 -27.36 9.30
CA ALA A 303 7.71 -26.57 9.44
C ALA A 303 7.43 -25.09 9.69
N ALA A 304 6.43 -24.51 9.02
CA ALA A 304 5.98 -23.15 9.25
C ALA A 304 5.37 -23.00 10.67
N ALA A 305 4.54 -23.95 11.10
CA ALA A 305 3.98 -23.96 12.45
C ALA A 305 5.07 -24.12 13.52
N MET A 306 6.05 -24.99 13.31
CA MET A 306 7.19 -25.18 14.22
C MET A 306 8.09 -23.94 14.26
N ALA A 307 8.30 -23.25 13.14
CA ALA A 307 9.05 -21.99 13.11
C ALA A 307 8.32 -20.89 13.90
N VAL A 308 6.98 -20.83 13.81
CA VAL A 308 6.15 -19.92 14.59
C VAL A 308 6.19 -20.27 16.08
N VAL A 309 6.08 -21.56 16.45
CA VAL A 309 6.17 -22.00 17.85
C VAL A 309 7.56 -21.73 18.43
N ALA A 310 8.63 -22.04 17.70
CA ALA A 310 9.99 -21.73 18.12
C ALA A 310 10.25 -20.21 18.20
N ALA A 311 9.58 -19.40 17.36
CA ALA A 311 9.60 -17.95 17.49
C ALA A 311 8.87 -17.49 18.76
N CYS A 312 7.70 -18.06 19.08
CA CYS A 312 6.95 -17.79 20.31
C CYS A 312 7.74 -18.20 21.58
N GLU A 313 8.36 -19.38 21.59
CA GLU A 313 9.17 -19.87 22.70
C GLU A 313 10.46 -19.05 22.89
N ALA A 314 11.09 -18.62 21.80
CA ALA A 314 12.26 -17.73 21.86
C ALA A 314 11.92 -16.33 22.39
N VAL A 315 10.67 -15.87 22.24
CA VAL A 315 10.19 -14.61 22.81
C VAL A 315 9.94 -14.74 24.32
N GLN A 316 9.61 -15.94 24.83
CA GLN A 316 9.33 -16.17 26.26
C GLN A 316 10.60 -16.33 27.12
N ASN A 317 11.74 -16.76 26.55
CA ASN A 317 12.97 -17.07 27.29
C ASN A 317 14.06 -15.97 27.22
N GLN A 318 13.67 -14.70 27.28
CA GLN A 318 14.54 -13.52 27.05
C GLN A 318 15.64 -13.24 28.09
N LYS A 319 16.29 -14.25 28.71
CA LYS A 319 17.38 -14.00 29.67
C LYS A 319 18.78 -14.56 29.39
N GLU A 320 19.04 -15.43 28.40
CA GLU A 320 20.40 -16.04 28.34
C GLU A 320 21.07 -16.26 26.96
N HIS A 321 20.64 -15.69 25.83
CA HIS A 321 21.41 -15.90 24.58
C HIS A 321 21.39 -14.73 23.57
N ASP A 322 21.84 -13.55 24.01
CA ASP A 322 21.82 -12.30 23.24
C ASP A 322 22.87 -12.18 22.11
N THR A 323 23.53 -13.28 21.70
CA THR A 323 24.69 -13.22 20.78
C THR A 323 24.62 -14.06 19.51
N LYS A 324 23.48 -14.67 19.12
CA LYS A 324 23.50 -15.52 17.91
C LYS A 324 22.40 -15.40 16.86
N LEU A 325 21.35 -14.61 17.07
CA LEU A 325 20.24 -14.52 16.10
C LEU A 325 19.69 -13.10 16.01
N LYS A 326 20.53 -12.14 15.59
CA LYS A 326 20.09 -10.75 15.37
C LYS A 326 19.47 -10.64 13.98
N GLY A 327 18.13 -10.61 13.92
CA GLY A 327 17.41 -10.28 12.69
C GLY A 327 17.81 -8.89 12.17
N LYS A 328 17.61 -8.64 10.87
CA LYS A 328 18.05 -7.38 10.22
C LYS A 328 17.36 -6.13 10.77
N VAL A 329 16.12 -6.27 11.26
CA VAL A 329 15.37 -5.23 11.97
C VAL A 329 14.94 -5.78 13.32
N ASP A 330 15.06 -4.97 14.37
CA ASP A 330 14.52 -5.29 15.68
C ASP A 330 12.97 -5.32 15.61
N PRO A 331 12.31 -6.45 15.92
CA PRO A 331 10.85 -6.53 15.93
C PRO A 331 10.18 -5.48 16.82
N ALA A 332 10.85 -4.99 17.87
CA ALA A 332 10.35 -3.93 18.73
C ALA A 332 10.26 -2.57 18.01
N ILE A 333 11.12 -2.31 17.03
CA ILE A 333 11.04 -1.10 16.20
C ILE A 333 9.81 -1.17 15.30
N ILE A 334 9.52 -2.32 14.69
CA ILE A 334 8.30 -2.51 13.89
C ILE A 334 7.05 -2.30 14.75
N GLU A 335 7.00 -2.90 15.95
CA GLU A 335 5.91 -2.64 16.91
C GLU A 335 5.76 -1.14 17.21
N SER A 336 6.88 -0.45 17.42
CA SER A 336 6.89 0.99 17.73
C SER A 336 6.37 1.84 16.57
N ILE A 337 6.75 1.51 15.32
CA ILE A 337 6.20 2.15 14.12
C ILE A 337 4.68 1.97 14.06
N TYR A 338 4.17 0.77 14.35
CA TYR A 338 2.73 0.54 14.41
C TYR A 338 2.04 1.35 15.49
N ARG A 339 2.58 1.29 16.72
CA ARG A 339 2.01 1.90 17.92
C ARG A 339 1.99 3.42 17.84
N GLN A 340 3.07 4.01 17.35
CA GLN A 340 3.30 5.46 17.43
C GLN A 340 2.96 6.16 16.11
N LEU A 341 3.09 5.50 14.96
CA LEU A 341 2.83 6.14 13.66
C LEU A 341 1.56 5.60 12.98
N ILE A 342 1.52 4.30 12.66
CA ILE A 342 0.47 3.75 11.79
C ILE A 342 -0.91 3.82 12.45
N ILE A 343 -1.06 3.36 13.69
CA ILE A 343 -2.36 3.35 14.39
C ILE A 343 -2.86 4.79 14.63
N PRO A 344 -2.06 5.72 15.20
CA PRO A 344 -2.51 7.09 15.42
C PRO A 344 -2.93 7.80 14.11
N MET A 345 -2.11 7.73 13.06
CA MET A 345 -2.48 8.34 11.77
C MET A 345 -3.74 7.73 11.16
N THR A 346 -3.95 6.41 11.32
CA THR A 346 -5.19 5.76 10.87
C THR A 346 -6.40 6.34 11.63
N LYS A 347 -6.28 6.52 12.95
CA LYS A 347 -7.35 7.11 13.77
C LYS A 347 -7.61 8.57 13.40
N ASP A 348 -6.58 9.36 13.09
CA ASP A 348 -6.74 10.74 12.66
C ASP A 348 -7.57 10.83 11.37
N ILE A 349 -7.31 9.94 10.42
CA ILE A 349 -8.11 9.80 9.20
C ILE A 349 -9.54 9.36 9.53
N GLU A 350 -9.73 8.41 10.45
CA GLU A 350 -11.07 7.96 10.86
C GLU A 350 -11.90 9.11 11.44
N VAL A 351 -11.32 9.92 12.33
CA VAL A 351 -11.98 11.10 12.91
C VAL A 351 -12.31 12.11 11.82
N ALA A 352 -11.33 12.49 11.00
CA ALA A 352 -11.53 13.49 9.96
C ALA A 352 -12.59 13.06 8.93
N TYR A 353 -12.58 11.77 8.57
CA TYR A 353 -13.59 11.15 7.72
C TYR A 353 -14.99 11.28 8.33
N LEU A 354 -15.16 10.92 9.60
CA LEU A 354 -16.46 10.94 10.27
C LEU A 354 -17.05 12.35 10.41
N PHE A 355 -16.22 13.36 10.67
CA PHE A 355 -16.67 14.75 10.71
C PHE A 355 -17.25 15.18 9.35
N LEU A 356 -16.47 14.99 8.28
CA LEU A 356 -16.92 15.32 6.93
C LEU A 356 -18.13 14.49 6.50
N ARG A 357 -18.17 13.23 6.90
CA ARG A 357 -19.29 12.31 6.63
C ARG A 357 -20.60 12.78 7.28
N CYS A 358 -20.52 13.47 8.41
CA CYS A 358 -21.65 14.09 9.12
C CYS A 358 -21.92 15.55 8.69
N GLY A 359 -21.20 16.06 7.68
CA GLY A 359 -21.41 17.39 7.11
C GLY A 359 -20.72 18.53 7.86
N ARG A 360 -19.68 18.26 8.66
CA ARG A 360 -18.86 19.29 9.33
C ARG A 360 -17.39 19.18 8.99
N ASP A 361 -16.70 20.32 9.01
CA ASP A 361 -15.25 20.32 8.90
C ASP A 361 -14.60 19.66 10.12
N PRO A 362 -13.53 18.88 9.93
CA PRO A 362 -12.84 18.23 11.03
C PRO A 362 -12.11 19.28 11.90
N PRO A 363 -11.89 18.99 13.20
CA PRO A 363 -11.04 19.83 14.02
C PRO A 363 -9.63 19.94 13.44
N LYS A 364 -8.98 21.09 13.66
CA LYS A 364 -7.66 21.39 13.08
C LYS A 364 -6.59 20.37 13.45
N ASP A 365 -6.70 19.75 14.61
CA ASP A 365 -5.73 18.75 15.09
C ASP A 365 -5.74 17.46 14.25
N TYR A 366 -6.82 17.24 13.48
CA TYR A 366 -6.99 16.13 12.56
C TYR A 366 -6.88 16.58 11.09
N ALA A 367 -6.09 17.62 10.82
CA ALA A 367 -5.82 18.05 9.46
C ALA A 367 -4.77 17.16 8.77
N PRO A 368 -4.77 17.06 7.42
CA PRO A 368 -3.85 16.16 6.69
C PRO A 368 -2.36 16.52 6.75
N ASP A 369 -2.04 17.70 7.27
CA ASP A 369 -0.67 18.22 7.40
C ASP A 369 -0.02 17.88 8.75
N ARG A 370 -0.73 17.17 9.65
CA ARG A 370 -0.27 16.89 11.01
C ARG A 370 -0.83 15.58 11.59
N MET A 371 -0.35 15.25 12.78
CA MET A 371 -0.90 14.18 13.63
C MET A 371 -1.49 14.78 14.91
N SER A 372 -2.57 14.19 15.42
CA SER A 372 -3.17 14.61 16.69
C SER A 372 -2.30 14.25 17.91
N VAL A 373 -1.48 13.22 17.77
CA VAL A 373 -0.47 12.80 18.76
C VAL A 373 0.91 13.15 18.22
N ASP A 374 1.65 13.99 18.94
CA ASP A 374 3.02 14.33 18.55
C ASP A 374 3.96 13.15 18.78
N VAL A 375 4.72 12.81 17.74
CA VAL A 375 5.68 11.71 17.74
C VAL A 375 7.01 12.28 17.26
N THR A 376 7.97 12.30 18.18
CA THR A 376 9.30 12.89 17.96
C THR A 376 10.41 11.85 17.95
N ALA A 377 10.15 10.63 18.45
CA ALA A 377 11.11 9.52 18.41
C ALA A 377 10.39 8.17 18.49
N LEU A 378 10.86 7.19 17.71
CA LEU A 378 10.42 5.78 17.83
C LEU A 378 11.26 5.09 18.91
N GLN A 379 10.72 4.99 20.13
CA GLN A 379 11.41 4.34 21.24
C GLN A 379 11.12 2.84 21.27
N SER A 380 12.14 1.99 21.13
CA SER A 380 12.07 0.59 21.56
C SER A 380 11.84 0.57 23.07
N ARG A 381 10.75 -0.03 23.56
CA ARG A 381 10.68 -0.36 25.00
C ARG A 381 11.81 -1.34 25.31
N ASN A 382 12.82 -0.89 26.05
CA ASN A 382 13.65 -1.80 26.84
C ASN A 382 12.70 -2.45 27.85
N ILE A 383 12.31 -3.69 27.60
CA ILE A 383 11.66 -4.52 28.60
C ILE A 383 12.76 -4.84 29.61
N SER A 384 12.73 -4.15 30.76
CA SER A 384 13.65 -4.41 31.88
C SER A 384 13.39 -5.75 32.53
#